data_AF-A0A528B2F4-F1
#
_entry.id   AF-A0A528B2F4-F1
#
_cell.length_a   1.000
_cell.length_b   1.000
_cell.length_c   1.000
_cell.angle_alpha   90.00
_cell.angle_beta   90.00
_cell.angle_gamma   90.00
#
_symmetry.space_group_name_H-M   'P 1'
#
loop_
_entity.id
_entity.type
_entity.pdbx_description
1 polymer ?
#
loop_
_entity_poly.entity_id
_entity_poly.type
_entity_poly.pdbx_seq_one_letter_code
_entity_poly.pdbx_strand_id
1 'polypeptide(L)'
;INPTAATSWLESWIPGRFAASLKTQGVIRFSSREVGAAIIGIEPERESSVSPIVGNFVEGSFSALAAGGNNVLIGDTMASRLGAGFGDTITAVSAEGLTRNFKIAGLFHTGTTARDEGEAYVLLKNAQILSARPNAINKIRVKLDDPN
;
A
#
# COMPACT_ATOMS: atom_id res chain seq x y z
N ILE A 1 -21.43 -6.44 -4.51
CA ILE A 1 -20.81 -7.71 -4.96
C ILE A 1 -19.85 -8.16 -3.86
N ASN A 2 -19.95 -9.43 -3.43
CA ASN A 2 -19.09 -10.03 -2.42
C ASN A 2 -17.67 -10.22 -3.02
N PRO A 3 -16.59 -9.65 -2.44
CA PRO A 3 -15.24 -9.73 -3.01
C PRO A 3 -14.70 -11.16 -3.14
N THR A 4 -15.11 -12.05 -2.24
CA THR A 4 -14.72 -13.47 -2.25
C THR A 4 -15.34 -14.20 -3.44
N ALA A 5 -16.57 -13.85 -3.82
CA ALA A 5 -17.22 -14.44 -4.99
C ALA A 5 -16.64 -13.93 -6.31
N ALA A 6 -16.26 -12.65 -6.37
CA ALA A 6 -15.64 -12.05 -7.56
C ALA A 6 -14.23 -12.59 -7.82
N THR A 7 -13.47 -12.86 -6.76
CA THR A 7 -12.11 -13.44 -6.86
C THR A 7 -12.16 -14.91 -7.30
N SER A 8 -13.08 -15.71 -6.76
CA SER A 8 -13.21 -17.13 -7.14
C SER A 8 -13.68 -17.34 -8.59
N TRP A 9 -14.43 -16.39 -9.17
CA TRP A 9 -14.86 -16.48 -10.57
C TRP A 9 -13.73 -16.17 -11.57
N LEU A 10 -12.84 -15.23 -11.22
CA LEU A 10 -11.69 -14.82 -12.05
C LEU A 10 -10.59 -15.88 -12.11
N GLU A 11 -10.40 -16.67 -11.05
CA GLU A 11 -9.44 -17.79 -10.99
C GLU A 11 -9.74 -18.89 -12.02
N SER A 12 -10.99 -18.98 -12.52
CA SER A 12 -11.40 -20.05 -13.43
C SER A 12 -11.07 -19.80 -14.91
N TRP A 13 -10.73 -18.57 -15.30
CA TRP A 13 -10.71 -18.15 -16.72
C TRP A 13 -9.38 -17.55 -17.22
N ILE A 14 -8.41 -17.29 -16.34
CA ILE A 14 -7.12 -16.71 -16.75
C ILE A 14 -5.98 -17.44 -16.01
N PRO A 15 -5.08 -18.16 -16.70
CA PRO A 15 -3.83 -18.57 -16.10
C PRO A 15 -3.00 -17.31 -15.77
N GLY A 16 -2.88 -16.97 -14.49
CA GLY A 16 -2.16 -15.77 -14.05
C GLY A 16 -2.17 -15.61 -12.53
N ARG A 17 -1.33 -14.71 -12.01
CA ARG A 17 -1.26 -14.38 -10.57
C ARG A 17 -2.14 -13.16 -10.27
N PHE A 18 -2.99 -13.27 -9.25
CA PHE A 18 -3.93 -12.23 -8.84
C PHE A 18 -3.53 -11.62 -7.50
N ALA A 19 -3.56 -10.30 -7.39
CA ALA A 19 -3.40 -9.59 -6.12
C ALA A 19 -4.56 -8.61 -5.92
N ALA A 20 -5.37 -8.87 -4.90
CA ALA A 20 -6.38 -7.93 -4.45
C ALA A 20 -5.71 -6.75 -3.75
N SER A 21 -6.09 -5.52 -4.14
CA SER A 21 -5.60 -4.31 -3.50
C SER A 21 -6.72 -3.30 -3.27
N LEU A 22 -6.54 -2.45 -2.28
CA LEU A 22 -7.42 -1.32 -2.01
C LEU A 22 -6.62 -0.03 -2.13
N LYS A 23 -6.92 0.81 -3.11
CA LYS A 23 -6.33 2.14 -3.22
C LYS A 23 -7.35 3.17 -2.73
N THR A 24 -6.97 3.95 -1.73
CA THR A 24 -7.73 5.10 -1.23
C THR A 24 -6.85 6.35 -1.23
N GLN A 25 -7.47 7.52 -1.32
CA GLN A 25 -6.76 8.79 -1.20
C GLN A 25 -6.88 9.28 0.25
N GLY A 26 -5.80 9.88 0.73
CA GLY A 26 -5.76 10.43 2.08
C GLY A 26 -4.61 11.41 2.26
N VAL A 27 -4.40 11.78 3.52
CA VAL A 27 -3.31 12.64 3.93
C VAL A 27 -2.45 11.88 4.93
N ILE A 28 -1.13 11.94 4.75
CA ILE A 28 -0.16 11.46 5.73
C ILE A 28 0.39 12.65 6.48
N ARG A 29 0.44 12.54 7.80
CA ARG A 29 0.87 13.60 8.71
C ARG A 29 2.04 13.13 9.55
N PHE A 30 2.99 14.02 9.76
CA PHE A 30 4.07 13.86 10.71
C PHE A 30 4.40 15.21 11.32
N SER A 31 4.34 15.32 12.65
CA SER A 31 4.49 16.60 13.35
C SER A 31 3.55 17.67 12.78
N SER A 32 4.08 18.82 12.33
CA SER A 32 3.32 19.91 11.71
C SER A 32 3.23 19.85 10.18
N ARG A 33 3.68 18.75 9.55
CA ARG A 33 3.72 18.59 8.09
C ARG A 33 2.73 17.54 7.62
N GLU A 34 2.15 17.79 6.45
CA GLU A 34 1.17 16.91 5.82
C GLU A 34 1.44 16.78 4.33
N VAL A 35 1.23 15.57 3.79
CA VAL A 35 1.37 15.27 2.35
C VAL A 35 0.15 14.47 1.89
N GLY A 36 -0.45 14.87 0.78
CA GLY A 36 -1.48 14.08 0.11
C GLY A 36 -0.88 12.80 -0.47
N ALA A 37 -1.46 11.66 -0.14
CA ALA A 37 -0.92 10.37 -0.53
C ALA A 37 -2.03 9.39 -0.93
N ALA A 38 -1.70 8.54 -1.89
CA ALA A 38 -2.47 7.36 -2.16
C ALA A 38 -2.04 6.22 -1.24
N ILE A 39 -2.98 5.76 -0.42
CA ILE A 39 -2.79 4.66 0.51
C ILE A 39 -3.24 3.38 -0.18
N ILE A 40 -2.31 2.43 -0.31
CA ILE A 40 -2.49 1.20 -1.06
C ILE A 40 -2.39 0.02 -0.08
N GLY A 41 -3.53 -0.59 0.18
CA GLY A 41 -3.64 -1.86 0.89
C GLY A 41 -3.29 -3.03 -0.01
N ILE A 42 -2.34 -3.85 0.42
CA ILE A 42 -1.87 -5.04 -0.32
C ILE A 42 -1.80 -6.27 0.58
N GLU A 43 -1.77 -7.44 -0.03
CA GLU A 43 -1.43 -8.70 0.62
C GLU A 43 0.01 -9.08 0.24
N PRO A 44 0.98 -9.01 1.18
CA PRO A 44 2.41 -9.13 0.84
C PRO A 44 2.78 -10.42 0.11
N GLU A 45 2.17 -11.54 0.49
CA GLU A 45 2.44 -12.85 -0.13
C GLU A 45 2.12 -12.84 -1.63
N ARG A 46 0.97 -12.28 -2.01
CA ARG A 46 0.52 -12.17 -3.40
C ARG A 46 1.21 -11.04 -4.15
N GLU A 47 1.47 -9.92 -3.47
CA GLU A 47 2.00 -8.70 -4.08
C GLU A 47 3.52 -8.82 -4.37
N SER A 48 4.25 -9.68 -3.65
CA SER A 48 5.69 -9.93 -3.84
C SER A 48 6.07 -10.32 -5.28
N SER A 49 5.17 -10.99 -6.00
CA SER A 49 5.37 -11.46 -7.37
C SER A 49 5.01 -10.43 -8.45
N VAL A 50 4.36 -9.32 -8.05
CA VAL A 50 3.74 -8.36 -8.98
C VAL A 50 4.14 -6.90 -8.75
N SER A 51 4.58 -6.52 -7.55
CA SER A 51 4.87 -5.12 -7.26
C SER A 51 6.29 -4.71 -7.63
N PRO A 52 6.45 -3.57 -8.33
CA PRO A 52 7.77 -3.05 -8.68
C PRO A 52 8.57 -2.51 -7.48
N ILE A 53 7.96 -2.36 -6.29
CA ILE A 53 8.67 -1.80 -5.13
C ILE A 53 9.56 -2.84 -4.42
N VAL A 54 9.33 -4.14 -4.64
CA VAL A 54 9.91 -5.24 -3.83
C VAL A 54 11.44 -5.21 -3.79
N GLY A 55 12.10 -4.75 -4.86
CA GLY A 55 13.56 -4.65 -4.95
C GLY A 55 14.14 -3.24 -4.77
N ASN A 56 13.31 -2.24 -4.50
CA ASN A 56 13.69 -0.82 -4.61
C ASN A 56 13.63 -0.10 -3.25
N PHE A 57 14.30 -0.64 -2.23
CA PHE A 57 14.34 -0.05 -0.89
C PHE A 57 15.65 0.70 -0.65
N VAL A 58 15.52 1.93 -0.15
CA VAL A 58 16.63 2.72 0.40
C VAL A 58 16.92 2.25 1.83
N GLU A 59 15.86 1.97 2.60
CA GLU A 59 15.97 1.48 3.97
C GLU A 59 14.80 0.53 4.30
N GLY A 60 15.05 -0.50 5.11
CA GLY A 60 14.06 -1.52 5.41
C GLY A 60 13.81 -2.49 4.26
N SER A 61 12.63 -3.08 4.21
CA SER A 61 12.28 -4.08 3.19
C SER A 61 10.79 -4.26 3.02
N PHE A 62 10.40 -4.82 1.87
CA PHE A 62 9.01 -5.22 1.61
C PHE A 62 8.48 -6.23 2.63
N SER A 63 9.32 -7.15 3.11
CA SER A 63 8.97 -8.16 4.12
C SER A 63 8.50 -7.55 5.46
N ALA A 64 8.83 -6.29 5.73
CA ALA A 64 8.33 -5.61 6.93
C ALA A 64 6.80 -5.46 6.93
N LEU A 65 6.14 -5.41 5.77
CA LEU A 65 4.68 -5.48 5.72
C LEU A 65 4.15 -6.86 6.09
N ALA A 66 4.85 -7.93 5.68
CA ALA A 66 4.46 -9.31 5.99
C ALA A 66 4.60 -9.64 7.48
N ALA A 67 5.55 -9.00 8.17
CA ALA A 67 5.68 -9.09 9.63
C ALA A 67 4.44 -8.58 10.40
N GLY A 68 3.54 -7.86 9.72
CA GLY A 68 2.22 -7.53 10.25
C GLY A 68 2.15 -6.19 10.99
N GLY A 69 1.08 -6.03 11.76
CA GLY A 69 0.84 -4.84 12.56
C GLY A 69 0.48 -3.59 11.75
N ASN A 70 0.85 -2.42 12.28
CA ASN A 70 0.63 -1.12 11.64
C ASN A 70 1.91 -0.63 10.95
N ASN A 71 2.54 -1.48 10.15
CA ASN A 71 3.68 -1.07 9.34
C ASN A 71 3.20 -0.38 8.05
N VAL A 72 3.99 0.59 7.60
CA VAL A 72 3.82 1.28 6.32
C VAL A 72 5.16 1.37 5.59
N LEU A 73 5.10 1.23 4.28
CA LEU A 73 6.22 1.51 3.38
C LEU A 73 5.86 2.78 2.60
N ILE A 74 6.73 3.79 2.63
CA ILE A 74 6.50 5.06 1.94
C ILE A 74 7.66 5.36 0.99
N GLY A 75 7.41 6.21 0.00
CA GLY A 75 8.47 6.71 -0.85
C GLY A 75 9.44 7.60 -0.06
N ASP A 76 10.73 7.52 -0.37
CA ASP A 76 11.79 8.30 0.26
C ASP A 76 11.57 9.82 0.15
N THR A 77 11.05 10.25 -1.00
CA THR A 77 10.79 11.66 -1.29
C THR A 77 9.59 12.17 -0.48
N MET A 78 8.55 11.33 -0.31
CA MET A 78 7.45 11.62 0.60
C MET A 78 7.94 11.75 2.06
N ALA A 79 8.79 10.82 2.51
CA ALA A 79 9.36 10.84 3.85
C ALA A 79 10.16 12.13 4.10
N SER A 80 11.01 12.52 3.14
CA SER A 80 11.77 13.77 3.16
C SER A 80 10.87 15.01 3.27
N ARG A 81 9.78 15.07 2.49
CA ARG A 81 8.80 16.17 2.57
C ARG A 81 8.11 16.25 3.92
N LEU A 82 7.76 15.10 4.49
CA LEU A 82 7.19 15.00 5.83
C LEU A 82 8.21 15.33 6.93
N GLY A 83 9.51 15.27 6.63
CA GLY A 83 10.57 15.32 7.65
C GLY A 83 10.56 14.09 8.57
N ALA A 84 10.03 12.97 8.09
CA ALA A 84 9.99 11.69 8.79
C ALA A 84 11.06 10.75 8.26
N GLY A 85 11.55 9.86 9.10
CA GLY A 85 12.54 8.84 8.76
C GLY A 85 12.05 7.41 8.98
N PHE A 86 12.91 6.45 8.67
CA PHE A 86 12.67 5.05 9.03
C PHE A 86 12.49 4.90 10.55
N GLY A 87 11.51 4.09 10.95
CA GLY A 87 11.19 3.85 12.37
C GLY A 87 10.24 4.86 13.00
N ASP A 88 10.04 6.02 12.40
CA ASP A 88 9.08 7.02 12.88
C ASP A 88 7.63 6.55 12.74
N THR A 89 6.75 7.13 13.54
CA THR A 89 5.30 6.90 13.46
C THR A 89 4.61 8.08 12.78
N ILE A 90 3.90 7.80 11.69
CA ILE A 90 3.12 8.76 10.93
C ILE A 90 1.62 8.49 11.10
N THR A 91 0.79 9.52 10.95
CA THR A 91 -0.67 9.39 11.00
C THR A 91 -1.23 9.47 9.59
N ALA A 92 -1.93 8.44 9.15
CA ALA A 92 -2.73 8.48 7.93
C ALA A 92 -4.16 8.90 8.27
N VAL A 93 -4.71 9.79 7.45
CA VAL A 93 -6.07 10.32 7.56
C VAL A 93 -6.80 10.03 6.25
N SER A 94 -7.93 9.32 6.32
CA SER A 94 -8.75 9.05 5.13
C SER A 94 -9.61 10.26 4.75
N ALA A 95 -10.16 10.22 3.53
CA ALA A 95 -11.15 11.20 3.09
C ALA A 95 -12.40 11.23 3.99
N GLU A 96 -12.74 10.11 4.63
CA GLU A 96 -13.82 9.97 5.59
C GLU A 96 -13.47 10.48 7.00
N GLY A 97 -12.26 11.01 7.21
CA GLY A 97 -11.81 11.55 8.50
C GLY A 97 -11.33 10.49 9.49
N LEU A 98 -11.21 9.22 9.09
CA LEU A 98 -10.65 8.18 9.95
C LEU A 98 -9.13 8.34 10.02
N THR A 99 -8.59 8.16 11.21
CA THR A 99 -7.14 8.28 11.46
C THR A 99 -6.55 6.97 11.92
N ARG A 100 -5.31 6.70 11.49
CA ARG A 100 -4.54 5.55 12.00
C ARG A 100 -3.05 5.83 11.97
N ASN A 101 -2.39 5.42 13.04
CA ASN A 101 -0.93 5.53 13.15
C ASN A 101 -0.25 4.32 12.53
N PHE A 102 0.82 4.59 11.79
CA PHE A 102 1.67 3.59 11.17
C PHE A 102 3.14 3.85 11.46
N LYS A 103 3.91 2.79 11.72
CA LYS A 103 5.36 2.85 11.81
C LYS A 103 5.98 2.70 10.43
N ILE A 104 6.85 3.62 10.04
CA ILE A 104 7.63 3.53 8.81
C ILE A 104 8.59 2.34 8.95
N ALA A 105 8.32 1.28 8.21
CA ALA A 105 9.08 0.04 8.24
C ALA A 105 9.83 -0.22 6.92
N GLY A 106 9.74 0.72 5.98
CA GLY A 106 10.58 0.76 4.79
C GLY A 106 10.40 2.05 4.01
N LEU A 107 11.50 2.49 3.40
CA LEU A 107 11.57 3.62 2.49
C LEU A 107 11.95 3.08 1.12
N PHE A 108 11.11 3.31 0.11
CA PHE A 108 11.38 2.87 -1.25
C PHE A 108 11.71 4.05 -2.18
N HIS A 109 12.45 3.76 -3.24
CA HIS A 109 12.73 4.70 -4.31
C HIS A 109 12.67 3.98 -5.67
N THR A 110 11.62 4.25 -6.45
CA THR A 110 11.35 3.58 -7.73
C THR A 110 11.83 4.37 -8.95
N GLY A 111 12.30 5.60 -8.76
CA GLY A 111 12.64 6.53 -9.83
C GLY A 111 11.41 7.13 -10.52
N THR A 112 10.19 6.81 -10.06
CA THR A 112 8.95 7.39 -10.55
C THR A 112 8.44 8.39 -9.52
N THR A 113 8.52 9.68 -9.84
CA THR A 113 8.09 10.79 -8.95
C THR A 113 6.71 10.56 -8.34
N ALA A 114 5.73 10.11 -9.14
CA ALA A 114 4.37 9.88 -8.65
C ALA A 114 4.29 8.82 -7.53
N ARG A 115 5.19 7.83 -7.52
CA ARG A 115 5.27 6.80 -6.48
C ARG A 115 6.08 7.29 -5.28
N ASP A 116 7.26 7.80 -5.56
CA ASP A 116 8.25 8.17 -4.54
C ASP A 116 7.78 9.37 -3.70
N GLU A 117 6.91 10.21 -4.26
CA GLU A 117 6.32 11.36 -3.55
C GLU A 117 4.91 11.11 -3.00
N GLY A 118 4.21 10.09 -3.51
CA GLY A 118 2.74 10.06 -3.46
C GLY A 118 2.11 8.72 -3.08
N GLU A 119 2.88 7.63 -2.94
CA GLU A 119 2.32 6.32 -2.58
C GLU A 119 2.81 5.81 -1.22
N ALA A 120 1.86 5.26 -0.46
CA ALA A 120 2.12 4.58 0.80
C ALA A 120 1.47 3.19 0.78
N TYR A 121 2.24 2.16 1.10
CA TYR A 121 1.81 0.77 1.09
C TYR A 121 1.61 0.26 2.50
N VAL A 122 0.45 -0.34 2.75
CA VAL A 122 0.06 -0.91 4.04
C VAL A 122 -0.57 -2.29 3.82
N LEU A 123 -0.77 -3.04 4.91
CA LEU A 123 -1.60 -4.24 4.84
C LEU A 123 -3.02 -3.92 4.38
N LEU A 124 -3.58 -4.78 3.52
CA LEU A 124 -4.94 -4.64 2.99
C LEU A 124 -5.98 -4.41 4.09
N LYS A 125 -5.88 -5.18 5.18
CA LYS A 125 -6.76 -5.02 6.36
C LYS A 125 -6.69 -3.61 6.96
N ASN A 126 -5.51 -3.00 7.00
CA ASN A 126 -5.35 -1.65 7.54
C ASN A 126 -5.98 -0.60 6.62
N ALA A 127 -5.81 -0.74 5.30
CA ALA A 127 -6.46 0.14 4.32
C ALA A 127 -7.99 0.03 4.36
N GLN A 128 -8.54 -1.18 4.56
CA GLN A 128 -9.98 -1.41 4.68
C GLN A 128 -10.57 -0.72 5.91
N ILE A 129 -9.87 -0.81 7.04
CA ILE A 129 -10.26 -0.13 8.28
C ILE A 129 -10.21 1.39 8.07
N LEU A 130 -9.13 1.90 7.46
CA LEU A 130 -8.96 3.32 7.21
C LEU A 130 -10.02 3.88 6.23
N SER A 131 -10.56 3.05 5.34
CA SER A 131 -11.58 3.46 4.36
C SER A 131 -13.02 3.35 4.89
N ALA A 132 -13.23 3.07 6.18
CA ALA A 132 -14.56 2.84 6.80
C ALA A 132 -15.42 1.77 6.08
N ARG A 133 -14.79 0.92 5.28
CA ARG A 133 -15.45 -0.06 4.40
C ARG A 133 -14.93 -1.45 4.72
N PRO A 134 -15.47 -2.12 5.76
CA PRO A 134 -15.17 -3.52 6.00
C PRO A 134 -15.53 -4.34 4.75
N ASN A 135 -14.63 -5.22 4.31
CA ASN A 135 -14.78 -6.05 3.11
C ASN A 135 -14.80 -5.32 1.76
N ALA A 136 -14.24 -4.10 1.64
CA ALA A 136 -14.02 -3.49 0.33
C ALA A 136 -12.68 -3.89 -0.30
N ILE A 137 -12.73 -4.40 -1.52
CA ILE A 137 -11.59 -4.48 -2.45
C ILE A 137 -12.05 -3.74 -3.69
N ASN A 138 -11.39 -2.62 -4.01
CA ASN A 138 -11.77 -1.79 -5.16
C ASN A 138 -10.81 -1.93 -6.35
N LYS A 139 -9.74 -2.74 -6.23
CA LYS A 139 -8.82 -3.04 -7.33
C LYS A 139 -8.36 -4.50 -7.29
N ILE A 140 -8.38 -5.16 -8.44
CA ILE A 140 -7.72 -6.45 -8.67
C ILE A 140 -6.54 -6.15 -9.60
N ARG A 141 -5.31 -6.40 -9.15
CA ARG A 141 -4.11 -6.34 -9.99
C ARG A 141 -3.88 -7.72 -10.58
N VAL A 142 -3.79 -7.79 -11.90
CA VAL A 142 -3.49 -9.01 -12.65
C VAL A 142 -2.13 -8.81 -13.29
N LYS A 143 -1.20 -9.75 -13.04
CA LYS A 143 0.03 -9.87 -13.82
C LYS A 143 -0.13 -11.07 -14.73
N LEU A 144 -0.15 -10.81 -16.03
CA LEU A 144 -0.16 -11.82 -17.08
C LEU A 144 1.28 -12.31 -17.27
N ASP A 145 1.46 -13.64 -17.34
CA ASP A 145 2.78 -14.24 -17.55
C ASP A 145 3.24 -14.14 -19.02
N ASP A 146 2.35 -13.79 -19.95
CA ASP A 146 2.68 -13.52 -21.37
C ASP A 146 1.72 -12.45 -21.94
N PRO A 147 2.21 -11.29 -22.43
CA PRO A 147 1.39 -10.24 -23.03
C PRO A 147 1.08 -10.45 -24.53
N ASN A 148 1.29 -11.64 -25.09
CA ASN A 148 0.99 -11.97 -26.49
C ASN A 148 -0.39 -12.62 -26.69
#